data_AF-A0A163VLK3-F1
#
_entry.id   AF-A0A163VLK3-F1
#
_cell.length_a   1.000
_cell.length_b   1.000
_cell.length_c   1.000
_cell.angle_alpha   90.00
_cell.angle_beta   90.00
_cell.angle_gamma   90.00
#
_symmetry.space_group_name_H-M   'P 1'
#
loop_
_entity.id
_entity.type
_entity.pdbx_description
1 polymer ?
#
loop_
_entity_poly.entity_id
_entity_poly.type
_entity_poly.pdbx_seq_one_letter_code
_entity_poly.pdbx_strand_id
1 'polypeptide(L)'
;MEQDSGTLRAERSPAPLRIMLFAPNGGRQALTGMEKYMLTLIRELKEQAECLLVVDEPGVLAAEAGLPVIAHQVPPYHLPAEHEESPDTVIRRHPACGSLVNLLHMRQPDIVLVGGPHPVLPASAAKTLGIPVLWLLTETVTDPAWTSQIGQWIESYADWIVGVSDASLAPLRTKASERKIFLLPPTRRGEELNPDLHPVYRHKLRSVLPVEEEHRIVGFAAPRLKPEMGLSWFAAMAVQVAAVHPDVRFLVAGSVCDEAHYRSCRRLIEESGYGSRFHYVELEPHREQVLAAMDLIVVPSLFAESFSMTALDGWLLGKNVITYRSGGLEEMMTATGNSGLLAPQGDVEALTDCVLKCLESGEQPGSRAEASRRSAEAAYGEEAYRKRLAKLMANVCNRALVLRRRRKPSSRPMLRSNAVYKGKWSPALFLLERGMKRPFASAEAFRFYRYRGDDIRVVPDAVLNLFPTGRILRHDPPSPPNRPSVMLAKGRGRLVYLLTGGRRLPLPVVSQAALRQRGLDPTRVVLLPSDELHAMPLGKALQGPGDRRRSPKGQRRRYLGSKQAGWAIDHNPVRGRRLKSRKHSRARP
;
A
#
# COMPACT_ATOMS: atom_id res chain seq x y z
N MET A 1 -51.53 -15.34 18.84
CA MET A 1 -51.41 -14.16 19.72
C MET A 1 -50.41 -14.50 20.80
N GLU A 2 -49.23 -13.92 20.96
CA GLU A 2 -48.39 -12.95 20.26
C GLU A 2 -46.98 -13.26 20.83
N GLN A 3 -46.08 -13.77 20.00
CA GLN A 3 -44.79 -13.11 19.67
C GLN A 3 -44.09 -12.40 20.83
N ASP A 4 -43.12 -13.08 21.44
CA ASP A 4 -41.96 -12.43 22.05
C ASP A 4 -40.72 -12.77 21.22
N SER A 5 -40.62 -12.12 20.05
CA SER A 5 -39.45 -12.23 19.18
C SER A 5 -38.39 -11.26 19.68
N GLY A 6 -37.47 -11.76 20.51
CA GLY A 6 -36.20 -11.12 20.77
C GLY A 6 -35.44 -10.92 19.45
N THR A 7 -35.57 -9.74 18.86
CA THR A 7 -34.69 -9.28 17.79
C THR A 7 -33.28 -9.18 18.36
N LEU A 8 -32.52 -10.27 18.26
CA LEU A 8 -31.08 -10.24 18.12
C LEU A 8 -30.78 -9.16 17.09
N ARG A 9 -30.30 -8.01 17.55
CA ARG A 9 -29.74 -6.98 16.69
C ARG A 9 -28.69 -7.69 15.85
N ALA A 10 -28.99 -7.91 14.57
CA ALA A 10 -28.02 -8.31 13.59
C ALA A 10 -26.83 -7.34 13.73
N GLU A 11 -25.73 -7.83 14.30
CA GLU A 11 -24.47 -7.13 14.24
C GLU A 11 -24.19 -6.95 12.76
N ARG A 12 -24.38 -5.72 12.25
CA ARG A 12 -24.01 -5.36 10.88
C ARG A 12 -22.62 -5.93 10.65
N SER A 13 -22.47 -6.79 9.64
CA SER A 13 -21.18 -7.31 9.22
C SER A 13 -20.17 -6.15 9.21
N PRO A 14 -18.98 -6.30 9.84
CA PRO A 14 -18.04 -5.21 9.96
C PRO A 14 -17.73 -4.68 8.56
N ALA A 15 -17.76 -3.35 8.40
CA ALA A 15 -17.43 -2.70 7.13
C ALA A 15 -16.11 -3.26 6.59
N PRO A 16 -15.99 -3.47 5.26
CA PRO A 16 -14.80 -4.08 4.67
C PRO A 16 -13.54 -3.30 5.02
N LEU A 17 -12.40 -3.99 5.11
CA LEU A 17 -11.11 -3.38 5.38
C LEU A 17 -10.75 -2.43 4.22
N ARG A 18 -10.25 -1.23 4.49
CA ARG A 18 -9.80 -0.30 3.44
C ARG A 18 -8.28 -0.27 3.36
N ILE A 19 -7.72 -0.71 2.24
CA ILE A 19 -6.29 -0.82 1.99
C ILE A 19 -5.91 0.19 0.92
N MET A 20 -4.92 1.03 1.20
CA MET A 20 -4.33 1.95 0.23
C MET A 20 -2.94 1.45 -0.16
N LEU A 21 -2.77 1.08 -1.43
CA LEU A 21 -1.56 0.45 -1.96
C LEU A 21 -0.72 1.49 -2.71
N PHE A 22 0.54 1.61 -2.35
CA PHE A 22 1.52 2.43 -3.05
C PHE A 22 2.42 1.54 -3.89
N ALA A 23 2.27 1.63 -5.20
CA ALA A 23 3.12 0.92 -6.15
C ALA A 23 4.32 1.80 -6.52
N PRO A 24 5.56 1.31 -6.36
CA PRO A 24 6.72 2.02 -6.86
C PRO A 24 6.69 2.04 -8.40
N ASN A 25 6.84 3.22 -9.02
CA ASN A 25 7.00 3.39 -10.47
C ASN A 25 5.80 2.98 -11.36
N GLY A 26 4.55 3.11 -10.90
CA GLY A 26 3.36 2.62 -11.62
C GLY A 26 3.04 3.22 -13.00
N GLY A 27 3.84 4.17 -13.50
CA GLY A 27 3.71 4.80 -14.82
C GLY A 27 4.41 4.06 -15.96
N ARG A 28 4.99 2.88 -15.73
CA ARG A 28 5.71 2.13 -16.76
C ARG A 28 4.78 1.53 -17.82
N GLN A 29 5.30 1.48 -19.04
CA GLN A 29 4.68 0.79 -20.18
C GLN A 29 4.86 -0.74 -20.11
N ALA A 30 5.78 -1.24 -19.28
CA ALA A 30 6.02 -2.66 -19.07
C ALA A 30 6.16 -2.98 -17.59
N LEU A 31 5.48 -4.05 -17.15
CA LEU A 31 5.47 -4.46 -15.75
C LEU A 31 6.77 -5.18 -15.37
N THR A 32 7.37 -4.75 -14.28
CA THR A 32 8.45 -5.44 -13.57
C THR A 32 7.93 -6.63 -12.76
N GLY A 33 8.84 -7.46 -12.23
CA GLY A 33 8.47 -8.57 -11.35
C GLY A 33 7.67 -8.14 -10.11
N MET A 34 8.02 -6.99 -9.52
CA MET A 34 7.26 -6.42 -8.40
C MET A 34 5.84 -6.03 -8.82
N GLU A 35 5.67 -5.32 -9.94
CA GLU A 35 4.34 -4.89 -10.39
C GLU A 35 3.47 -6.08 -10.81
N LYS A 36 4.05 -7.08 -11.48
CA LYS A 36 3.37 -8.36 -11.78
C LYS A 36 2.93 -9.06 -10.49
N TYR A 37 3.79 -9.12 -9.47
CA TYR A 37 3.42 -9.71 -8.18
C TYR A 37 2.35 -8.91 -7.44
N MET A 38 2.44 -7.58 -7.50
CA MET A 38 1.44 -6.70 -6.90
C MET A 38 0.07 -6.88 -7.55
N LEU A 39 -0.01 -7.13 -8.86
CA LEU A 39 -1.26 -7.50 -9.54
C LEU A 39 -1.85 -8.80 -8.99
N THR A 40 -1.02 -9.84 -8.82
CA THR A 40 -1.45 -11.11 -8.21
C THR A 40 -2.02 -10.87 -6.81
N LEU A 41 -1.32 -10.10 -5.99
CA LEU A 41 -1.79 -9.75 -4.64
C LEU A 41 -3.09 -8.93 -4.65
N ILE A 42 -3.19 -7.93 -5.54
CA ILE A 42 -4.40 -7.10 -5.70
C ILE A 42 -5.62 -7.95 -6.06
N ARG A 43 -5.44 -8.91 -6.98
CA ARG A 43 -6.51 -9.81 -7.43
C ARG A 43 -7.08 -10.66 -6.30
N GLU A 44 -6.25 -11.07 -5.34
CA GLU A 44 -6.70 -11.82 -4.16
C GLU A 44 -7.25 -10.90 -3.05
N LEU A 45 -6.65 -9.71 -2.86
CA LEU A 45 -7.08 -8.77 -1.82
C LEU A 45 -8.45 -8.13 -2.09
N LYS A 46 -8.79 -7.86 -3.36
CA LYS A 46 -10.05 -7.19 -3.74
C LYS A 46 -11.31 -8.00 -3.35
N GLU A 47 -11.17 -9.31 -3.12
CA GLU A 47 -12.27 -10.17 -2.69
C GLU A 47 -12.60 -9.96 -1.20
N GLN A 48 -11.68 -9.41 -0.41
CA GLN A 48 -11.77 -9.34 1.06
C GLN A 48 -11.63 -7.91 1.59
N ALA A 49 -11.23 -6.95 0.75
CA ALA A 49 -10.97 -5.57 1.14
C ALA A 49 -11.33 -4.56 0.03
N GLU A 50 -11.70 -3.35 0.45
CA GLU A 50 -11.77 -2.18 -0.43
C GLU A 50 -10.36 -1.66 -0.69
N CYS A 51 -9.84 -1.91 -1.88
CA CYS A 51 -8.49 -1.50 -2.28
C CYS A 51 -8.51 -0.21 -3.11
N LEU A 52 -7.51 0.64 -2.88
CA LEU A 52 -7.26 1.89 -3.61
C LEU A 52 -5.79 1.92 -4.01
N LEU A 53 -5.51 2.03 -5.31
CA LEU A 53 -4.15 2.07 -5.82
C LEU A 53 -3.66 3.52 -5.95
N VAL A 54 -2.43 3.76 -5.51
CA VAL A 54 -1.71 5.02 -5.67
C VAL A 54 -0.49 4.77 -6.54
N VAL A 55 -0.38 5.52 -7.61
CA VAL A 55 0.73 5.49 -8.57
C VAL A 55 1.21 6.90 -8.84
N ASP A 56 2.46 7.06 -9.24
CA ASP A 56 2.98 8.38 -9.65
C ASP A 56 2.23 8.89 -10.88
N GLU A 57 2.10 8.01 -11.87
CA GLU A 57 1.37 8.23 -13.12
C GLU A 57 0.61 6.95 -13.50
N PRO A 58 -0.59 7.03 -14.12
CA PRO A 58 -1.31 5.84 -14.58
C PRO A 58 -0.57 5.12 -15.72
N GLY A 59 -0.08 3.90 -15.47
CA GLY A 59 0.50 3.01 -16.47
C GLY A 59 -0.23 1.67 -16.60
N VAL A 60 0.47 0.64 -17.09
CA VAL A 60 -0.11 -0.70 -17.30
C VAL A 60 -0.65 -1.30 -16.01
N LEU A 61 0.06 -1.11 -14.89
CA LEU A 61 -0.37 -1.61 -13.58
C LEU A 61 -1.75 -1.03 -13.20
N ALA A 62 -1.95 0.26 -13.42
CA ALA A 62 -3.21 0.95 -13.11
C ALA A 62 -4.35 0.44 -14.01
N ALA A 63 -4.07 0.19 -15.29
CA ALA A 63 -5.06 -0.35 -16.23
C ALA A 63 -5.47 -1.79 -15.88
N GLU A 64 -4.52 -2.64 -15.51
CA GLU A 64 -4.77 -4.06 -15.23
C GLU A 64 -5.28 -4.35 -13.80
N ALA A 65 -5.02 -3.45 -12.83
CA ALA A 65 -5.40 -3.68 -11.43
C ALA A 65 -6.92 -3.78 -11.22
N GLY A 66 -7.72 -3.12 -12.05
CA GLY A 66 -9.18 -3.06 -11.89
C GLY A 66 -9.62 -2.39 -10.58
N LEU A 67 -8.79 -1.49 -10.04
CA LEU A 67 -9.05 -0.75 -8.80
C LEU A 67 -9.32 0.74 -9.09
N PRO A 68 -9.96 1.48 -8.18
CA PRO A 68 -9.86 2.93 -8.17
C PRO A 68 -8.38 3.36 -8.06
N VAL A 69 -7.96 4.31 -8.90
CA VAL A 69 -6.58 4.79 -8.98
C VAL A 69 -6.49 6.26 -8.61
N ILE A 70 -5.45 6.62 -7.86
CA ILE A 70 -5.06 8.01 -7.61
C ILE A 70 -3.65 8.22 -8.14
N ALA A 71 -3.51 9.15 -9.08
CA ALA A 71 -2.20 9.68 -9.45
C ALA A 71 -1.72 10.62 -8.34
N HIS A 72 -0.59 10.28 -7.71
CA HIS A 72 0.06 11.09 -6.70
C HIS A 72 1.56 10.82 -6.72
N GLN A 73 2.33 11.81 -7.15
CA GLN A 73 3.79 11.68 -7.24
C GLN A 73 4.42 11.47 -5.87
N VAL A 74 5.17 10.39 -5.75
CA VAL A 74 5.99 10.00 -4.62
C VAL A 74 7.43 9.94 -5.11
N PRO A 75 8.22 11.01 -4.92
CA PRO A 75 9.61 10.99 -5.39
C PRO A 75 10.41 9.90 -4.66
N PRO A 76 11.37 9.26 -5.34
CA PRO A 76 12.32 8.39 -4.65
C PRO A 76 13.04 9.20 -3.57
N TYR A 77 13.23 8.61 -2.40
CA TYR A 77 13.81 9.28 -1.26
C TYR A 77 15.03 8.54 -0.75
N HIS A 78 16.13 9.29 -0.62
CA HIS A 78 17.39 8.87 -0.05
C HIS A 78 17.76 9.88 1.04
N LEU A 79 18.17 9.41 2.22
CA LEU A 79 18.73 10.32 3.23
C LEU A 79 20.13 10.75 2.76
N PRO A 80 20.44 12.06 2.75
CA PRO A 80 21.82 12.55 2.74
C PRO A 80 22.72 11.85 3.79
N ALA A 81 24.02 11.75 3.51
CA ALA A 81 24.96 11.04 4.39
C ALA A 81 25.19 11.73 5.75
N GLU A 82 24.93 13.04 5.85
CA GLU A 82 25.17 13.84 7.05
C GLU A 82 23.89 14.54 7.52
N HIS A 83 23.45 14.27 8.74
CA HIS A 83 22.35 14.99 9.39
C HIS A 83 22.57 15.10 10.89
N GLU A 84 22.45 16.32 11.42
CA GLU A 84 22.46 16.59 12.86
C GLU A 84 21.13 16.23 13.54
N GLU A 85 20.03 16.09 12.77
CA GLU A 85 18.69 15.76 13.24
C GLU A 85 18.34 14.28 13.05
N SER A 86 17.34 13.78 13.79
CA SER A 86 16.90 12.39 13.61
C SER A 86 16.33 12.15 12.19
N PRO A 87 16.63 11.00 11.56
CA PRO A 87 16.11 10.60 10.25
C PRO A 87 14.61 10.83 10.08
N ASP A 88 13.83 10.49 11.10
CA ASP A 88 12.37 10.66 11.15
C ASP A 88 11.93 12.12 10.98
N THR A 89 12.69 13.06 11.53
CA THR A 89 12.36 14.49 11.46
C THR A 89 12.62 15.01 10.05
N VAL A 90 13.72 14.60 9.44
CA VAL A 90 14.09 14.98 8.06
C VAL A 90 13.06 14.44 7.07
N ILE A 91 12.69 13.16 7.17
CA ILE A 91 11.69 12.51 6.31
C ILE A 91 10.35 13.23 6.38
N ARG A 92 9.90 13.62 7.58
CA ARG A 92 8.60 14.31 7.77
C ARG A 92 8.59 15.74 7.25
N ARG A 93 9.75 16.41 7.22
CA ARG A 93 9.88 17.76 6.63
C ARG A 93 9.88 17.75 5.11
N HIS A 94 10.10 16.59 4.47
CA HIS A 94 10.06 16.49 3.02
C HIS A 94 8.70 16.97 2.48
N PRO A 95 8.64 17.88 1.49
CA PRO A 95 7.38 18.44 1.00
C PRO A 95 6.34 17.40 0.55
N ALA A 96 6.80 16.32 -0.09
CA ALA A 96 5.93 15.22 -0.51
C ALA A 96 5.27 14.49 0.68
N CYS A 97 5.90 14.46 1.86
CA CYS A 97 5.34 13.82 3.05
C CYS A 97 4.07 14.57 3.52
N GLY A 98 4.07 15.90 3.54
CA GLY A 98 2.88 16.69 3.89
C GLY A 98 1.70 16.46 2.94
N SER A 99 1.99 16.32 1.64
CA SER A 99 1.00 15.98 0.60
C SER A 99 0.41 14.57 0.82
N LEU A 100 1.25 13.59 1.15
CA LEU A 100 0.84 12.22 1.47
C LEU A 100 0.00 12.16 2.75
N VAL A 101 0.39 12.88 3.81
CA VAL A 101 -0.40 12.99 5.04
C VAL A 101 -1.78 13.59 4.74
N ASN A 102 -1.85 14.59 3.86
CA ASN A 102 -3.13 15.13 3.40
C ASN A 102 -3.98 14.09 2.65
N LEU A 103 -3.39 13.39 1.68
CA LEU A 103 -4.07 12.33 0.92
C LEU A 103 -4.67 11.26 1.86
N LEU A 104 -3.88 10.78 2.82
CA LEU A 104 -4.29 9.80 3.81
C LEU A 104 -5.36 10.35 4.77
N HIS A 105 -5.33 11.64 5.10
CA HIS A 105 -6.43 12.29 5.82
C HIS A 105 -7.73 12.29 5.02
N MET A 106 -7.69 12.50 3.70
CA MET A 106 -8.89 12.54 2.86
C MET A 106 -9.47 11.15 2.63
N ARG A 107 -8.63 10.13 2.46
CA ARG A 107 -9.07 8.75 2.16
C ARG A 107 -9.30 7.90 3.42
N GLN A 108 -8.64 8.25 4.53
CA GLN A 108 -8.69 7.54 5.82
C GLN A 108 -8.62 6.01 5.70
N PRO A 109 -7.59 5.45 5.04
CA PRO A 109 -7.46 3.99 4.97
C PRO A 109 -7.31 3.40 6.38
N ASP A 110 -7.60 2.11 6.47
CA ASP A 110 -7.36 1.34 7.69
C ASP A 110 -5.93 0.83 7.73
N ILE A 111 -5.33 0.58 6.56
CA ILE A 111 -3.95 0.11 6.40
C ILE A 111 -3.34 0.71 5.13
N VAL A 112 -2.05 0.99 5.16
CA VAL A 112 -1.25 1.35 3.99
C VAL A 112 -0.34 0.19 3.63
N LEU A 113 -0.36 -0.22 2.36
CA LEU A 113 0.58 -1.18 1.80
C LEU A 113 1.62 -0.42 0.97
N VAL A 114 2.90 -0.65 1.24
CA VAL A 114 4.00 -0.09 0.44
C VAL A 114 4.83 -1.21 -0.16
N GLY A 115 5.18 -1.08 -1.44
CA GLY A 115 6.00 -2.06 -2.15
C GLY A 115 7.43 -1.56 -2.41
N GLY A 116 8.40 -2.45 -2.20
CA GLY A 116 9.81 -2.24 -2.57
C GLY A 116 10.67 -1.75 -1.40
N PRO A 117 11.97 -1.57 -1.61
CA PRO A 117 12.90 -1.19 -0.54
C PRO A 117 12.87 0.31 -0.19
N HIS A 118 12.39 1.18 -1.09
CA HIS A 118 12.48 2.65 -0.94
C HIS A 118 11.19 3.45 -0.60
N PRO A 119 9.97 2.89 -0.39
CA PRO A 119 8.76 3.70 -0.17
C PRO A 119 8.64 4.26 1.26
N VAL A 120 9.70 4.89 1.78
CA VAL A 120 9.74 5.41 3.16
C VAL A 120 8.81 6.60 3.38
N LEU A 121 8.61 7.46 2.37
CA LEU A 121 7.72 8.61 2.46
C LEU A 121 6.25 8.22 2.74
N PRO A 122 5.60 7.33 1.97
CA PRO A 122 4.23 6.92 2.27
C PRO A 122 4.11 6.15 3.59
N ALA A 123 5.12 5.35 3.96
CA ALA A 123 5.14 4.66 5.25
C ALA A 123 5.22 5.65 6.44
N SER A 124 6.10 6.66 6.36
CA SER A 124 6.24 7.69 7.38
C SER A 124 4.98 8.57 7.49
N ALA A 125 4.36 8.92 6.36
CA ALA A 125 3.09 9.64 6.33
C ALA A 125 1.95 8.85 7.00
N ALA A 126 1.87 7.53 6.76
CA ALA A 126 0.91 6.66 7.42
C ALA A 126 1.11 6.63 8.95
N LYS A 127 2.36 6.49 9.40
CA LYS A 127 2.68 6.43 10.83
C LYS A 127 2.48 7.77 11.54
N THR A 128 2.65 8.89 10.84
CA THR A 128 2.26 10.23 11.31
C THR A 128 0.76 10.31 11.67
N LEU A 129 -0.08 9.52 11.00
CA LEU A 129 -1.52 9.44 11.20
C LEU A 129 -1.96 8.29 12.12
N GLY A 130 -1.02 7.50 12.64
CA GLY A 130 -1.29 6.28 13.40
C GLY A 130 -1.95 5.17 12.56
N ILE A 131 -1.73 5.19 11.24
CA ILE A 131 -2.20 4.15 10.32
C ILE A 131 -1.11 3.08 10.23
N PRO A 132 -1.45 1.79 10.40
CA PRO A 132 -0.49 0.71 10.33
C PRO A 132 -0.02 0.47 8.90
N VAL A 133 1.22 0.00 8.77
CA VAL A 133 1.89 -0.20 7.47
C VAL A 133 2.21 -1.69 7.27
N LEU A 134 1.81 -2.21 6.12
CA LEU A 134 2.25 -3.50 5.58
C LEU A 134 3.31 -3.22 4.52
N TRP A 135 4.54 -3.69 4.75
CA TRP A 135 5.67 -3.45 3.87
C TRP A 135 5.98 -4.70 3.06
N LEU A 136 5.87 -4.63 1.74
CA LEU A 136 6.12 -5.74 0.83
C LEU A 136 7.51 -5.62 0.19
N LEU A 137 8.36 -6.62 0.44
CA LEU A 137 9.72 -6.74 -0.06
C LEU A 137 9.79 -7.87 -1.10
N THR A 138 10.11 -7.49 -2.33
CA THR A 138 10.25 -8.42 -3.47
C THR A 138 11.67 -8.52 -4.00
N GLU A 139 12.58 -7.70 -3.47
CA GLU A 139 13.94 -7.55 -3.95
C GLU A 139 14.90 -7.62 -2.76
N THR A 140 16.09 -8.17 -3.00
CA THR A 140 17.16 -8.26 -2.03
C THR A 140 17.95 -6.96 -2.09
N VAL A 141 18.08 -6.26 -0.96
CA VAL A 141 18.98 -5.10 -0.86
C VAL A 141 20.40 -5.63 -0.72
N THR A 142 21.24 -5.42 -1.74
CA THR A 142 22.60 -5.98 -1.79
C THR A 142 23.68 -4.98 -1.39
N ASP A 143 23.41 -3.67 -1.48
CA ASP A 143 24.39 -2.64 -1.12
C ASP A 143 24.46 -2.47 0.41
N PRO A 144 25.61 -2.75 1.05
CA PRO A 144 25.77 -2.64 2.50
C PRO A 144 25.50 -1.24 3.04
N ALA A 145 25.78 -0.19 2.27
CA ALA A 145 25.57 1.20 2.67
C ALA A 145 24.07 1.50 2.90
N TRP A 146 23.21 0.90 2.08
CA TRP A 146 21.76 1.08 2.16
C TRP A 146 21.07 0.08 3.07
N THR A 147 21.62 -1.13 3.20
CA THR A 147 21.00 -2.25 3.93
C THR A 147 20.67 -1.88 5.39
N SER A 148 21.62 -1.27 6.11
CA SER A 148 21.41 -0.88 7.52
C SER A 148 20.33 0.21 7.66
N GLN A 149 20.38 1.22 6.80
CA GLN A 149 19.44 2.35 6.83
C GLN A 149 18.01 1.90 6.47
N ILE A 150 17.87 1.12 5.40
CA ILE A 150 16.58 0.59 4.94
C ILE A 150 16.00 -0.36 6.00
N GLY A 151 16.82 -1.22 6.60
CA GLY A 151 16.41 -2.10 7.69
C GLY A 151 15.83 -1.33 8.89
N GLN A 152 16.49 -0.25 9.30
CA GLN A 152 16.01 0.61 10.40
C GLN A 152 14.68 1.31 10.07
N TRP A 153 14.49 1.78 8.84
CA TRP A 153 13.22 2.39 8.42
C TRP A 153 12.09 1.38 8.40
N ILE A 154 12.32 0.21 7.79
CA ILE A 154 11.32 -0.85 7.74
C ILE A 154 10.96 -1.27 9.16
N GLU A 155 11.93 -1.47 10.04
CA GLU A 155 11.67 -1.80 11.43
C GLU A 155 10.81 -0.74 12.14
N SER A 156 11.12 0.54 11.91
CA SER A 156 10.46 1.68 12.55
C SER A 156 9.03 1.90 12.04
N TYR A 157 8.82 1.78 10.74
CA TYR A 157 7.56 2.14 10.10
C TYR A 157 6.63 0.96 9.86
N ALA A 158 7.15 -0.25 9.62
CA ALA A 158 6.33 -1.43 9.36
C ALA A 158 5.68 -1.98 10.63
N ASP A 159 4.40 -2.32 10.51
CA ASP A 159 3.67 -3.16 11.46
C ASP A 159 3.72 -4.63 11.02
N TRP A 160 3.80 -4.88 9.71
CA TRP A 160 4.04 -6.18 9.09
C TRP A 160 5.06 -6.05 7.97
N ILE A 161 5.98 -7.01 7.88
CA ILE A 161 7.00 -7.11 6.84
C ILE A 161 6.70 -8.39 6.07
N VAL A 162 6.42 -8.26 4.78
CA VAL A 162 6.10 -9.38 3.90
C VAL A 162 7.25 -9.57 2.92
N GLY A 163 7.93 -10.71 2.99
CA GLY A 163 9.02 -11.06 2.08
C GLY A 163 8.61 -12.19 1.13
N VAL A 164 9.21 -12.21 -0.06
CA VAL A 164 9.01 -13.28 -1.04
C VAL A 164 9.85 -14.53 -0.75
N SER A 165 10.92 -14.38 0.03
CA SER A 165 11.86 -15.44 0.42
C SER A 165 12.63 -15.05 1.69
N ASP A 166 13.30 -16.01 2.31
CA ASP A 166 14.21 -15.72 3.42
C ASP A 166 15.41 -14.89 2.94
N ALA A 167 15.92 -15.15 1.73
CA ALA A 167 17.02 -14.42 1.10
C ALA A 167 16.69 -12.94 0.91
N SER A 168 15.46 -12.61 0.53
CA SER A 168 15.01 -11.21 0.42
C SER A 168 14.96 -10.47 1.75
N LEU A 169 14.74 -11.21 2.85
CA LEU A 169 14.59 -10.65 4.19
C LEU A 169 15.89 -10.65 4.98
N ALA A 170 16.78 -11.61 4.72
CA ALA A 170 18.00 -11.84 5.51
C ALA A 170 18.87 -10.58 5.69
N PRO A 171 19.13 -9.76 4.66
CA PRO A 171 19.93 -8.53 4.84
C PRO A 171 19.27 -7.51 5.76
N LEU A 172 17.94 -7.52 5.85
CA LEU A 172 17.13 -6.53 6.57
C LEU A 172 16.63 -7.07 7.92
N ARG A 173 16.96 -8.32 8.27
CA ARG A 173 16.49 -8.99 9.48
C ARG A 173 17.20 -8.48 10.72
N THR A 174 16.40 -7.99 11.65
CA THR A 174 16.78 -7.69 13.04
C THR A 174 15.93 -8.49 14.01
N LYS A 175 16.39 -8.65 15.27
CA LYS A 175 15.58 -9.29 16.34
C LYS A 175 14.20 -8.64 16.52
N ALA A 176 14.09 -7.34 16.30
CA ALA A 176 12.85 -6.59 16.43
C ALA A 176 11.92 -6.78 15.21
N SER A 177 12.49 -6.88 14.01
CA SER A 177 11.74 -7.15 12.78
C SER A 177 11.16 -8.57 12.75
N GLU A 178 11.82 -9.56 13.37
CA GLU A 178 11.46 -10.98 13.25
C GLU A 178 10.02 -11.29 13.67
N ARG A 179 9.51 -10.57 14.67
CA ARG A 179 8.13 -10.72 15.16
C ARG A 179 7.06 -10.18 14.21
N LYS A 180 7.48 -9.44 13.18
CA LYS A 180 6.61 -8.78 12.19
C LYS A 180 6.66 -9.45 10.82
N ILE A 181 7.53 -10.45 10.63
CA ILE A 181 7.82 -11.05 9.33
C ILE A 181 6.77 -12.09 8.94
N PHE A 182 6.35 -12.04 7.68
CA PHE A 182 5.51 -13.02 7.02
C PHE A 182 6.14 -13.36 5.67
N LEU A 183 6.31 -14.65 5.40
CA LEU A 183 6.67 -15.10 4.06
C LEU A 183 5.41 -15.21 3.21
N LEU A 184 5.41 -14.52 2.08
CA LEU A 184 4.40 -14.64 1.04
C LEU A 184 5.12 -14.73 -0.31
N PRO A 185 5.70 -15.90 -0.63
CA PRO A 185 6.31 -16.15 -1.94
C PRO A 185 5.27 -15.97 -3.06
N PRO A 186 5.64 -15.45 -4.23
CA PRO A 186 4.75 -15.34 -5.38
C PRO A 186 4.19 -16.69 -5.83
N THR A 187 3.10 -16.63 -6.57
CA THR A 187 2.46 -17.79 -7.21
C THR A 187 2.09 -17.47 -8.65
N ARG A 188 1.81 -18.51 -9.43
CA ARG A 188 1.21 -18.41 -10.76
C ARG A 188 -0.21 -18.93 -10.74
N ARG A 189 -1.10 -18.19 -11.39
CA ARG A 189 -2.47 -18.65 -11.59
C ARG A 189 -2.53 -19.65 -12.74
N GLY A 190 -3.38 -20.68 -12.62
CA GLY A 190 -3.55 -21.69 -13.67
C GLY A 190 -3.92 -21.09 -15.03
N GLU A 191 -4.77 -20.06 -15.03
CA GLU A 191 -5.17 -19.27 -16.21
C GLU A 191 -3.99 -18.55 -16.90
N GLU A 192 -2.91 -18.25 -16.17
CA GLU A 192 -1.71 -17.62 -16.75
C GLU A 192 -0.78 -18.66 -17.36
N LEU A 193 -0.75 -19.87 -16.79
CA LEU A 193 0.09 -20.97 -17.27
C LEU A 193 -0.53 -21.71 -18.46
N ASN A 194 -1.86 -21.76 -18.56
CA ASN A 194 -2.61 -22.43 -19.63
C ASN A 194 -2.13 -23.87 -19.92
N PRO A 195 -2.16 -24.79 -18.94
CA PRO A 195 -1.64 -26.14 -19.07
C PRO A 195 -2.23 -26.92 -20.25
N ASP A 196 -3.52 -26.77 -20.51
CA ASP A 196 -4.20 -27.46 -21.60
C ASP A 196 -3.69 -27.03 -22.99
N LEU A 197 -3.11 -25.83 -23.10
CA LEU A 197 -2.55 -25.30 -24.34
C LEU A 197 -1.07 -25.63 -24.52
N HIS A 198 -0.40 -26.24 -23.53
CA HIS A 198 1.04 -26.54 -23.63
C HIS A 198 1.42 -27.39 -24.84
N PRO A 199 0.70 -28.47 -25.21
CA PRO A 199 1.04 -29.24 -26.41
C PRO A 199 0.98 -28.39 -27.68
N VAL A 200 -0.03 -27.50 -27.76
CA VAL A 200 -0.21 -26.58 -28.89
C VAL A 200 0.91 -25.55 -28.93
N TYR A 201 1.26 -24.95 -27.79
CA TYR A 201 2.33 -23.97 -27.69
C TYR A 201 3.69 -24.56 -28.03
N ARG A 202 3.98 -25.75 -27.51
CA ARG A 202 5.19 -26.51 -27.84
C ARG A 202 5.29 -26.73 -29.34
N HIS A 203 4.25 -27.30 -29.95
CA HIS A 203 4.24 -27.58 -31.38
C HIS A 203 4.40 -26.30 -32.21
N LYS A 204 3.66 -25.25 -31.87
CA LYS A 204 3.71 -23.97 -32.56
C LYS A 204 5.13 -23.39 -32.59
N LEU A 205 5.81 -23.30 -31.46
CA LEU A 205 7.16 -22.73 -31.44
C LEU A 205 8.19 -23.67 -32.10
N ARG A 206 8.09 -24.98 -31.88
CA ARG A 206 9.02 -25.94 -32.50
C ARG A 206 8.88 -25.99 -34.02
N SER A 207 7.67 -25.81 -34.56
CA SER A 207 7.42 -25.80 -36.02
C SER A 207 8.08 -24.64 -36.78
N VAL A 208 8.40 -23.53 -36.09
CA VAL A 208 9.08 -22.37 -36.70
C VAL A 208 10.58 -22.34 -36.42
N LEU A 209 11.07 -23.26 -35.58
CA LEU A 209 12.48 -23.46 -35.33
C LEU A 209 12.99 -24.64 -36.18
N PRO A 210 14.27 -24.68 -36.57
CA PRO A 210 14.84 -25.82 -37.28
C PRO A 210 15.11 -26.98 -36.31
N VAL A 211 14.06 -27.50 -35.67
CA VAL A 211 14.09 -28.56 -34.67
C VAL A 211 12.97 -29.59 -34.94
N GLU A 212 13.36 -30.86 -35.00
CA GLU A 212 12.43 -31.99 -34.94
C GLU A 212 11.86 -32.21 -33.52
N GLU A 213 10.78 -32.99 -33.41
CA GLU A 213 10.10 -33.26 -32.13
C GLU A 213 10.93 -34.12 -31.19
N GLU A 214 11.77 -35.01 -31.73
CA GLU A 214 12.63 -35.93 -30.98
C GLU A 214 13.81 -35.22 -30.31
N HIS A 215 14.19 -34.03 -30.81
CA HIS A 215 15.28 -33.26 -30.21
C HIS A 215 14.94 -32.86 -28.76
N ARG A 216 15.96 -32.79 -27.91
CA ARG A 216 15.82 -32.27 -26.54
C ARG A 216 16.23 -30.80 -26.52
N ILE A 217 15.33 -29.91 -26.13
CA ILE A 217 15.60 -28.46 -26.03
C ILE A 217 16.00 -28.12 -24.59
N VAL A 218 17.26 -27.72 -24.40
CA VAL A 218 17.77 -27.13 -23.16
C VAL A 218 17.69 -25.61 -23.26
N GLY A 219 16.91 -25.00 -22.38
CA GLY A 219 16.55 -23.58 -22.49
C GLY A 219 17.09 -22.69 -21.39
N PHE A 220 17.43 -21.46 -21.74
CA PHE A 220 17.69 -20.35 -20.82
C PHE A 220 16.69 -19.23 -21.07
N ALA A 221 15.98 -18.79 -20.03
CA ALA A 221 14.91 -17.81 -20.15
C ALA A 221 14.98 -16.73 -19.07
N ALA A 222 15.17 -15.48 -19.50
CA ALA A 222 15.12 -14.31 -18.64
C ALA A 222 14.44 -13.15 -19.37
N PRO A 223 13.55 -12.36 -18.74
CA PRO A 223 12.90 -11.24 -19.42
C PRO A 223 13.91 -10.26 -20.04
N ARG A 224 15.03 -10.03 -19.35
CA ARG A 224 16.17 -9.23 -19.83
C ARG A 224 17.45 -10.03 -19.70
N LEU A 225 18.22 -10.11 -20.77
CA LEU A 225 19.48 -10.85 -20.84
C LEU A 225 20.63 -10.02 -20.26
N LYS A 226 20.58 -9.76 -18.95
CA LYS A 226 21.67 -9.09 -18.25
C LYS A 226 22.82 -10.05 -17.95
N PRO A 227 24.08 -9.58 -17.86
CA PRO A 227 25.23 -10.43 -17.54
C PRO A 227 25.03 -11.28 -16.28
N GLU A 228 24.45 -10.69 -15.22
CA GLU A 228 24.20 -11.38 -13.96
C GLU A 228 23.18 -12.53 -14.02
N MET A 229 22.39 -12.62 -15.10
CA MET A 229 21.48 -13.76 -15.33
C MET A 229 22.22 -15.01 -15.82
N GLY A 230 23.50 -14.89 -16.21
CA GLY A 230 24.37 -16.04 -16.47
C GLY A 230 24.39 -16.55 -17.91
N LEU A 231 24.06 -15.72 -18.92
CA LEU A 231 24.06 -16.15 -20.32
C LEU A 231 25.41 -16.72 -20.79
N SER A 232 26.54 -16.14 -20.35
CA SER A 232 27.86 -16.68 -20.69
C SER A 232 28.13 -18.06 -20.10
N TRP A 233 27.63 -18.34 -18.88
CA TRP A 233 27.73 -19.67 -18.26
C TRP A 233 26.83 -20.68 -18.95
N PHE A 234 25.62 -20.26 -19.33
CA PHE A 234 24.74 -21.07 -20.17
C PHE A 234 25.41 -21.43 -21.51
N ALA A 235 26.01 -20.44 -22.19
CA ALA A 235 26.68 -20.65 -23.47
C ALA A 235 27.86 -21.63 -23.35
N ALA A 236 28.69 -21.48 -22.32
CA ALA A 236 29.81 -22.38 -22.06
C ALA A 236 29.35 -23.82 -21.78
N MET A 237 28.36 -24.00 -20.89
CA MET A 237 27.76 -25.30 -20.61
C MET A 237 27.13 -25.91 -21.87
N ALA A 238 26.39 -25.11 -22.64
CA ALA A 238 25.69 -25.58 -23.82
C ALA A 238 26.66 -26.10 -24.90
N VAL A 239 27.80 -25.44 -25.09
CA VAL A 239 28.86 -25.92 -26.00
C VAL A 239 29.41 -27.28 -25.54
N GLN A 240 29.64 -27.46 -24.23
CA GLN A 240 30.10 -28.74 -23.69
C GLN A 240 29.06 -29.85 -23.88
N VAL A 241 27.79 -29.57 -23.61
CA VAL A 241 26.68 -30.53 -23.82
C VAL A 241 26.52 -30.86 -25.31
N ALA A 242 26.64 -29.88 -26.21
CA ALA A 242 26.53 -30.08 -27.65
C ALA A 242 27.61 -31.03 -28.21
N ALA A 243 28.79 -31.03 -27.61
CA ALA A 243 29.89 -31.90 -28.00
C ALA A 243 29.64 -33.37 -27.67
N VAL A 244 28.84 -33.64 -26.63
CA VAL A 244 28.53 -35.00 -26.16
C VAL A 244 27.19 -35.51 -26.71
N HIS A 245 26.19 -34.64 -26.86
CA HIS A 245 24.86 -35.00 -27.35
C HIS A 245 24.49 -34.31 -28.67
N PRO A 246 24.51 -35.02 -29.82
CA PRO A 246 24.20 -34.44 -31.13
C PRO A 246 22.74 -34.00 -31.30
N ASP A 247 21.82 -34.64 -30.58
CA ASP A 247 20.37 -34.44 -30.70
C ASP A 247 19.82 -33.34 -29.77
N VAL A 248 20.69 -32.70 -28.97
CA VAL A 248 20.30 -31.58 -28.11
C VAL A 248 20.30 -30.28 -28.92
N ARG A 249 19.31 -29.43 -28.63
CA ARG A 249 19.16 -28.08 -29.16
C ARG A 249 19.09 -27.10 -27.99
N PHE A 250 19.48 -25.85 -28.23
CA PHE A 250 19.55 -24.83 -27.18
C PHE A 250 18.67 -23.65 -27.54
N LEU A 251 17.90 -23.16 -26.56
CA LEU A 251 16.99 -22.03 -26.75
C LEU A 251 17.31 -20.92 -25.74
N VAL A 252 17.67 -19.74 -26.25
CA VAL A 252 17.90 -18.53 -25.45
C VAL A 252 16.72 -17.58 -25.64
N ALA A 253 16.00 -17.28 -24.55
CA ALA A 253 14.80 -16.46 -24.59
C ALA A 253 14.91 -15.22 -23.71
N GLY A 254 14.74 -14.04 -24.32
CA GLY A 254 14.77 -12.76 -23.59
C GLY A 254 15.18 -11.56 -24.44
N SER A 255 14.91 -10.35 -23.96
CA SER A 255 15.34 -9.13 -24.64
C SER A 255 16.81 -8.81 -24.33
N VAL A 256 17.62 -8.54 -25.36
CA VAL A 256 19.00 -8.09 -25.20
C VAL A 256 19.02 -6.69 -24.57
N CYS A 257 19.77 -6.53 -23.49
CA CYS A 257 19.99 -5.22 -22.85
C CYS A 257 21.47 -4.85 -22.72
N ASP A 258 22.39 -5.80 -22.91
CA ASP A 258 23.82 -5.59 -23.05
C ASP A 258 24.29 -6.26 -24.33
N GLU A 259 24.44 -5.47 -25.38
CA GLU A 259 24.78 -5.93 -26.72
C GLU A 259 26.21 -6.50 -26.79
N ALA A 260 27.15 -5.95 -26.02
CA ALA A 260 28.54 -6.40 -26.02
C ALA A 260 28.66 -7.78 -25.36
N HIS A 261 28.02 -7.96 -24.20
CA HIS A 261 27.95 -9.25 -23.53
C HIS A 261 27.24 -10.31 -24.39
N TYR A 262 26.11 -9.96 -24.99
CA TYR A 262 25.36 -10.87 -25.87
C TYR A 262 26.19 -11.30 -27.10
N ARG A 263 26.87 -10.37 -27.77
CA ARG A 263 27.76 -10.67 -28.91
C ARG A 263 28.92 -11.58 -28.51
N SER A 264 29.51 -11.37 -27.34
CA SER A 264 30.58 -12.25 -26.82
C SER A 264 30.09 -13.69 -26.66
N CYS A 265 28.89 -13.88 -26.09
CA CYS A 265 28.27 -15.20 -25.96
C CYS A 265 27.94 -15.84 -27.31
N ARG A 266 27.41 -15.06 -28.27
CA ARG A 266 27.13 -15.53 -29.63
C ARG A 266 28.41 -15.98 -30.34
N ARG A 267 29.49 -15.21 -30.21
CA ARG A 267 30.80 -15.54 -30.77
C ARG A 267 31.34 -16.86 -30.22
N LEU A 268 31.30 -17.07 -28.91
CA LEU A 268 31.70 -18.33 -28.28
C LEU A 268 30.94 -19.54 -28.88
N ILE A 269 29.63 -19.38 -29.08
CA ILE A 269 28.77 -20.41 -29.66
C ILE A 269 29.12 -20.65 -31.14
N GLU A 270 29.34 -19.62 -31.92
CA GLU A 270 29.66 -19.72 -33.35
C GLU A 270 31.05 -20.35 -33.57
N GLU A 271 32.06 -19.94 -32.80
CA GLU A 271 33.43 -20.47 -32.87
C GLU A 271 33.51 -21.94 -32.41
N SER A 272 32.52 -22.45 -31.67
CA SER A 272 32.46 -23.85 -31.25
C SER A 272 32.11 -24.84 -32.37
N GLY A 273 31.58 -24.36 -33.50
CA GLY A 273 31.05 -25.20 -34.58
C GLY A 273 29.63 -25.74 -34.35
N TYR A 274 29.02 -25.52 -33.17
CA TYR A 274 27.66 -25.99 -32.85
C TYR A 274 26.57 -24.93 -33.06
N GLY A 275 26.90 -23.77 -33.63
CA GLY A 275 26.00 -22.61 -33.71
C GLY A 275 24.63 -22.88 -34.36
N SER A 276 24.53 -23.82 -35.30
CA SER A 276 23.26 -24.21 -35.93
C SER A 276 22.24 -24.84 -34.97
N ARG A 277 22.68 -25.28 -33.79
CA ARG A 277 21.84 -25.89 -32.74
C ARG A 277 21.30 -24.87 -31.72
N PHE A 278 21.64 -23.59 -31.87
CA PHE A 278 21.23 -22.54 -30.94
C PHE A 278 20.17 -21.63 -31.58
N HIS A 279 19.10 -21.39 -30.84
CA HIS A 279 17.96 -20.60 -31.26
C HIS A 279 17.71 -19.46 -30.26
N TYR A 280 17.23 -18.32 -30.76
CA TYR A 280 17.05 -17.11 -29.98
C TYR A 280 15.65 -16.55 -30.23
N VAL A 281 14.91 -16.27 -29.16
CA VAL A 281 13.53 -15.78 -29.24
C VAL A 281 13.27 -14.69 -28.20
N GLU A 282 12.23 -13.89 -28.43
CA GLU A 282 11.70 -13.03 -27.37
C GLU A 282 10.93 -13.87 -26.34
N LEU A 283 11.05 -13.52 -25.06
CA LEU A 283 10.36 -14.23 -23.98
C LEU A 283 8.96 -13.67 -23.73
N GLU A 284 8.83 -12.34 -23.72
CA GLU A 284 7.59 -11.63 -23.42
C GLU A 284 6.99 -11.13 -24.75
N PRO A 285 5.66 -11.11 -24.91
CA PRO A 285 4.64 -11.37 -23.89
C PRO A 285 4.25 -12.86 -23.72
N HIS A 286 4.82 -13.78 -24.51
CA HIS A 286 4.36 -15.18 -24.64
C HIS A 286 5.22 -16.20 -23.87
N ARG A 287 5.53 -15.89 -22.62
CA ARG A 287 6.50 -16.65 -21.81
C ARG A 287 6.13 -18.12 -21.67
N GLU A 288 4.87 -18.40 -21.39
CA GLU A 288 4.33 -19.76 -21.27
C GLU A 288 4.52 -20.57 -22.56
N GLN A 289 4.42 -19.93 -23.73
CA GLN A 289 4.61 -20.60 -25.01
C GLN A 289 6.07 -21.02 -25.22
N VAL A 290 6.97 -20.12 -24.85
CA VAL A 290 8.42 -20.33 -24.97
C VAL A 290 8.89 -21.43 -24.01
N LEU A 291 8.46 -21.39 -22.75
CA LEU A 291 8.85 -22.39 -21.76
C LEU A 291 8.25 -23.78 -22.07
N ALA A 292 7.05 -23.85 -22.66
CA ALA A 292 6.43 -25.12 -23.06
C ALA A 292 7.24 -25.87 -24.15
N ALA A 293 7.93 -25.13 -25.02
CA ALA A 293 8.79 -25.69 -26.06
C ALA A 293 10.08 -26.32 -25.53
N MET A 294 10.53 -25.91 -24.34
CA MET A 294 11.73 -26.41 -23.68
C MET A 294 11.46 -27.76 -23.00
N ASP A 295 12.48 -28.60 -22.92
CA ASP A 295 12.45 -29.89 -22.23
C ASP A 295 13.17 -29.80 -20.88
N LEU A 296 14.27 -29.05 -20.82
CA LEU A 296 15.00 -28.71 -19.60
C LEU A 296 15.20 -27.21 -19.54
N ILE A 297 15.11 -26.63 -18.34
CA ILE A 297 15.32 -25.20 -18.12
C ILE A 297 16.56 -25.02 -17.23
N VAL A 298 17.45 -24.11 -17.64
CA VAL A 298 18.65 -23.76 -16.90
C VAL A 298 18.54 -22.30 -16.45
N VAL A 299 18.71 -22.07 -15.15
CA VAL A 299 18.72 -20.75 -14.52
C VAL A 299 20.08 -20.53 -13.84
N PRO A 300 21.14 -20.22 -14.62
CA PRO A 300 22.50 -20.05 -14.11
C PRO A 300 22.73 -18.64 -13.55
N SER A 301 21.75 -18.13 -12.82
CA SER A 301 21.79 -16.76 -12.29
C SER A 301 22.89 -16.62 -11.24
N LEU A 302 23.70 -15.57 -11.38
CA LEU A 302 24.73 -15.18 -10.42
C LEU A 302 24.22 -14.13 -9.44
N PHE A 303 23.10 -13.50 -9.78
CA PHE A 303 22.46 -12.55 -8.90
C PHE A 303 21.73 -13.30 -7.78
N ALA A 304 21.84 -12.81 -6.55
CA ALA A 304 21.10 -13.33 -5.39
C ALA A 304 19.60 -13.01 -5.54
N GLU A 305 18.93 -13.73 -6.44
CA GLU A 305 17.52 -13.56 -6.74
C GLU A 305 16.70 -13.72 -5.47
N SER A 306 15.74 -12.80 -5.26
CA SER A 306 14.80 -12.95 -4.16
C SER A 306 13.87 -14.13 -4.40
N PHE A 307 13.35 -14.29 -5.62
CA PHE A 307 12.48 -15.39 -5.98
C PHE A 307 12.47 -15.54 -7.51
N SER A 308 12.70 -16.76 -8.02
CA SER A 308 12.79 -16.97 -9.47
C SER A 308 11.46 -17.44 -10.05
N MET A 309 10.76 -16.53 -10.72
CA MET A 309 9.56 -16.91 -11.46
C MET A 309 9.89 -17.92 -12.56
N THR A 310 11.05 -17.82 -13.24
CA THR A 310 11.49 -18.80 -14.26
C THR A 310 11.55 -20.22 -13.72
N ALA A 311 12.15 -20.43 -12.55
CA ALA A 311 12.18 -21.74 -11.92
C ALA A 311 10.78 -22.23 -11.53
N LEU A 312 9.95 -21.36 -10.94
CA LEU A 312 8.59 -21.70 -10.57
C LEU A 312 7.76 -22.14 -11.78
N ASP A 313 7.72 -21.34 -12.85
CA ASP A 313 6.97 -21.69 -14.05
C ASP A 313 7.51 -22.99 -14.64
N GLY A 314 8.83 -23.18 -14.71
CA GLY A 314 9.43 -24.44 -15.17
C GLY A 314 8.88 -25.67 -14.44
N TRP A 315 8.84 -25.64 -13.11
CA TRP A 315 8.27 -26.76 -12.35
C TRP A 315 6.76 -26.92 -12.54
N LEU A 316 5.99 -25.82 -12.57
CA LEU A 316 4.54 -25.89 -12.79
C LEU A 316 4.19 -26.41 -14.18
N LEU A 317 5.06 -26.20 -15.18
CA LEU A 317 4.99 -26.78 -16.52
C LEU A 317 5.51 -28.24 -16.58
N GLY A 318 5.89 -28.83 -15.44
CA GLY A 318 6.41 -30.20 -15.39
C GLY A 318 7.80 -30.35 -16.02
N LYS A 319 8.66 -29.34 -15.93
CA LYS A 319 10.03 -29.35 -16.46
C LYS A 319 11.06 -29.54 -15.34
N ASN A 320 12.16 -30.23 -15.65
CA ASN A 320 13.33 -30.19 -14.80
C ASN A 320 14.01 -28.82 -14.91
N VAL A 321 14.33 -28.23 -13.76
CA VAL A 321 15.01 -26.93 -13.68
C VAL A 321 16.35 -27.14 -12.98
N ILE A 322 17.43 -26.77 -13.67
CA ILE A 322 18.81 -26.77 -13.17
C ILE A 322 19.19 -25.34 -12.83
N THR A 323 19.76 -25.10 -11.65
CA THR A 323 20.06 -23.72 -11.21
C THR A 323 21.43 -23.63 -10.55
N TYR A 324 21.99 -22.43 -10.54
CA TYR A 324 23.04 -22.13 -9.57
C TYR A 324 22.49 -21.99 -8.15
N ARG A 325 23.35 -22.24 -7.18
CA ARG A 325 23.12 -21.95 -5.76
C ARG A 325 23.21 -20.45 -5.53
N SER A 326 22.08 -19.74 -5.70
CA SER A 326 22.02 -18.29 -5.56
C SER A 326 20.74 -17.80 -4.87
N GLY A 327 20.88 -17.24 -3.67
CA GLY A 327 19.79 -16.60 -2.93
C GLY A 327 18.52 -17.47 -2.83
N GLY A 328 17.38 -16.88 -3.20
CA GLY A 328 16.07 -17.54 -3.17
C GLY A 328 15.95 -18.77 -4.08
N LEU A 329 16.80 -18.95 -5.09
CA LEU A 329 16.83 -20.18 -5.88
C LEU A 329 17.22 -21.38 -5.03
N GLU A 330 18.20 -21.24 -4.12
CA GLU A 330 18.61 -22.32 -3.22
C GLU A 330 17.48 -22.72 -2.27
N GLU A 331 16.75 -21.74 -1.74
CA GLU A 331 15.57 -21.97 -0.90
C GLU A 331 14.47 -22.70 -1.65
N MET A 332 14.16 -22.25 -2.86
CA MET A 332 13.15 -22.87 -3.72
C MET A 332 13.51 -24.30 -4.09
N MET A 333 14.78 -24.55 -4.44
CA MET A 333 15.27 -25.89 -4.76
C MET A 333 15.19 -26.83 -3.56
N THR A 334 15.52 -26.34 -2.37
CA THR A 334 15.41 -27.11 -1.12
C THR A 334 13.96 -27.39 -0.75
N ALA A 335 13.08 -26.38 -0.81
CA ALA A 335 11.67 -26.50 -0.46
C ALA A 335 10.89 -27.44 -1.40
N THR A 336 11.36 -27.63 -2.63
CA THR A 336 10.72 -28.49 -3.65
C THR A 336 11.38 -29.86 -3.81
N GLY A 337 12.40 -30.18 -2.99
CA GLY A 337 13.12 -31.45 -3.07
C GLY A 337 14.03 -31.59 -4.29
N ASN A 338 14.44 -30.47 -4.90
CA ASN A 338 15.21 -30.42 -6.13
C ASN A 338 16.71 -30.16 -5.93
N SER A 339 17.21 -30.14 -4.69
CA SER A 339 18.61 -29.78 -4.37
C SER A 339 19.68 -30.56 -5.14
N GLY A 340 19.37 -31.76 -5.66
CA GLY A 340 20.28 -32.51 -6.54
C GLY A 340 20.52 -31.91 -7.93
N LEU A 341 19.82 -30.82 -8.30
CA LEU A 341 20.00 -30.05 -9.55
C LEU A 341 20.59 -28.66 -9.28
N LEU A 342 21.14 -28.43 -8.08
CA LEU A 342 21.87 -27.22 -7.72
C LEU A 342 23.36 -27.38 -8.04
N ALA A 343 23.87 -26.54 -8.94
CA ALA A 343 25.31 -26.40 -9.16
C ALA A 343 25.90 -25.26 -8.31
N PRO A 344 27.16 -25.35 -7.87
CA PRO A 344 27.87 -24.21 -7.28
C PRO A 344 27.87 -23.01 -8.23
N GLN A 345 27.72 -21.81 -7.68
CA GLN A 345 27.65 -20.59 -8.46
C GLN A 345 28.95 -20.38 -9.26
N GLY A 346 28.82 -20.17 -10.57
CA GLY A 346 29.94 -19.91 -11.47
C GLY A 346 30.71 -21.16 -11.94
N ASP A 347 30.36 -22.34 -11.44
CA ASP A 347 30.96 -23.61 -11.85
C ASP A 347 30.23 -24.15 -13.09
N VAL A 348 30.87 -24.02 -14.26
CA VAL A 348 30.29 -24.49 -15.53
C VAL A 348 30.28 -26.01 -15.61
N GLU A 349 31.32 -26.68 -15.12
CA GLU A 349 31.42 -28.14 -15.18
C GLU A 349 30.32 -28.81 -14.35
N ALA A 350 30.12 -28.34 -13.12
CA ALA A 350 29.05 -28.84 -12.27
C ALA A 350 27.64 -28.55 -12.85
N LEU A 351 27.49 -27.43 -13.57
CA LEU A 351 26.26 -27.11 -14.29
C LEU A 351 26.03 -28.09 -15.46
N THR A 352 27.07 -28.34 -16.25
CA THR A 352 27.08 -29.31 -17.35
C THR A 352 26.72 -30.71 -16.84
N ASP A 353 27.35 -31.17 -15.76
CA ASP A 353 27.07 -32.47 -15.14
C ASP A 353 25.60 -32.63 -14.74
N CYS A 354 24.99 -31.57 -14.18
CA CYS A 354 23.57 -31.60 -13.83
C CYS A 354 22.67 -31.73 -15.06
N VAL A 355 23.01 -31.05 -16.15
CA VAL A 355 22.26 -31.13 -17.42
C VAL A 355 22.42 -32.51 -18.04
N LEU A 356 23.64 -33.05 -18.14
CA LEU A 356 23.90 -34.39 -18.69
C LEU A 356 23.14 -35.48 -17.92
N LYS A 357 23.18 -35.47 -16.58
CA LYS A 357 22.40 -36.41 -15.75
C LYS A 357 20.89 -36.35 -16.02
N CYS A 358 20.36 -35.15 -16.29
CA CYS A 358 18.95 -34.98 -16.64
C CYS A 358 18.62 -35.46 -18.06
N LEU A 359 19.57 -35.39 -18.99
CA LEU A 359 19.41 -35.89 -20.36
C LEU A 359 19.48 -37.42 -20.42
N GLU A 360 20.36 -38.03 -19.61
CA GLU A 360 20.55 -39.48 -19.55
C GLU A 360 19.39 -40.24 -18.87
N SER A 361 18.69 -39.60 -17.94
CA SER A 361 17.69 -40.29 -17.09
C SER A 361 16.34 -40.58 -17.77
N GLY A 362 16.09 -40.04 -18.97
CA GLY A 362 14.84 -40.24 -19.73
C GLY A 362 13.56 -39.73 -19.01
N GLU A 363 12.48 -39.53 -19.76
CA GLU A 363 11.17 -39.19 -19.18
C GLU A 363 10.34 -40.46 -18.93
N GLN A 364 10.46 -41.06 -17.75
CA GLN A 364 9.57 -42.15 -17.33
C GLN A 364 8.27 -41.62 -16.70
N PRO A 365 7.12 -42.30 -16.81
CA PRO A 365 5.93 -41.99 -16.00
C PRO A 365 6.28 -41.98 -14.51
N GLY A 366 5.92 -40.92 -13.79
CA GLY A 366 6.41 -40.68 -12.41
C GLY A 366 7.82 -40.07 -12.34
N SER A 367 8.28 -39.45 -13.45
CA SER A 367 9.58 -38.81 -13.56
C SER A 367 9.83 -37.78 -12.45
N ARG A 368 11.12 -37.48 -12.26
CA ARG A 368 11.58 -36.37 -11.44
C ARG A 368 10.79 -35.09 -11.69
N ALA A 369 10.51 -34.75 -12.95
CA ALA A 369 9.81 -33.52 -13.31
C ALA A 369 8.37 -33.46 -12.78
N GLU A 370 7.65 -34.59 -12.79
CA GLU A 370 6.31 -34.70 -12.20
C GLU A 370 6.33 -34.60 -10.68
N ALA A 371 7.36 -35.17 -10.03
CA ALA A 371 7.57 -35.00 -8.59
C ALA A 371 7.91 -33.55 -8.25
N SER A 372 8.77 -32.88 -9.04
CA SER A 372 9.10 -31.46 -8.88
C SER A 372 7.87 -30.58 -9.04
N ARG A 373 6.98 -30.87 -10.02
CA ARG A 373 5.72 -30.15 -10.21
C ARG A 373 4.83 -30.22 -8.97
N ARG A 374 4.51 -31.43 -8.50
CA ARG A 374 3.66 -31.63 -7.31
C ARG A 374 4.23 -30.94 -6.06
N SER A 375 5.55 -31.02 -5.86
CA SER A 375 6.22 -30.33 -4.75
C SER A 375 6.16 -28.81 -4.91
N ALA A 376 6.34 -28.28 -6.12
CA ALA A 376 6.23 -26.85 -6.40
C ALA A 376 4.79 -26.34 -6.24
N GLU A 377 3.78 -27.08 -6.64
CA GLU A 377 2.36 -26.77 -6.40
C GLU A 377 2.05 -26.74 -4.90
N ALA A 378 2.52 -27.74 -4.14
CA ALA A 378 2.34 -27.78 -2.69
C ALA A 378 3.05 -26.63 -1.96
N ALA A 379 4.24 -26.23 -2.43
CA ALA A 379 5.03 -25.18 -1.82
C ALA A 379 4.59 -23.77 -2.24
N TYR A 380 4.30 -23.55 -3.52
CA TYR A 380 4.17 -22.24 -4.16
C TYR A 380 2.94 -22.10 -5.08
N GLY A 381 2.11 -23.13 -5.21
CA GLY A 381 0.85 -23.06 -5.96
C GLY A 381 -0.19 -22.13 -5.31
N GLU A 382 -1.30 -21.90 -6.02
CA GLU A 382 -2.32 -20.93 -5.62
C GLU A 382 -2.90 -21.22 -4.22
N GLU A 383 -3.15 -22.49 -3.89
CA GLU A 383 -3.69 -22.86 -2.58
C GLU A 383 -2.70 -22.53 -1.45
N ALA A 384 -1.42 -22.85 -1.65
CA ALA A 384 -0.36 -22.54 -0.70
C ALA A 384 -0.20 -21.02 -0.51
N TYR A 385 -0.32 -20.25 -1.59
CA TYR A 385 -0.34 -18.79 -1.56
C TYR A 385 -1.53 -18.25 -0.75
N ARG A 386 -2.75 -18.66 -1.10
CA ARG A 386 -3.99 -18.24 -0.43
C ARG A 386 -3.99 -18.55 1.05
N LYS A 387 -3.47 -19.73 1.44
CA LYS A 387 -3.33 -20.12 2.85
C LYS A 387 -2.40 -19.17 3.62
N ARG A 388 -1.25 -18.80 3.04
CA ARG A 388 -0.32 -17.82 3.64
C ARG A 388 -0.94 -16.43 3.70
N LEU A 389 -1.59 -15.99 2.62
CA LEU A 389 -2.27 -14.71 2.55
C LEU A 389 -3.40 -14.62 3.58
N ALA A 390 -4.23 -15.65 3.74
CA ALA A 390 -5.30 -15.70 4.73
C ALA A 390 -4.75 -15.55 6.17
N LYS A 391 -3.64 -16.22 6.48
CA LYS A 391 -2.96 -16.08 7.79
C LYS A 391 -2.46 -14.66 8.03
N LEU A 392 -1.85 -14.03 7.02
CA LEU A 392 -1.43 -12.63 7.08
C LEU A 392 -2.64 -11.72 7.27
N MET A 393 -3.68 -11.87 6.45
CA MET A 393 -4.87 -11.04 6.47
C MET A 393 -5.66 -11.16 7.78
N ALA A 394 -5.70 -12.33 8.40
CA ALA A 394 -6.30 -12.48 9.74
C ALA A 394 -5.59 -11.60 10.79
N ASN A 395 -4.24 -11.57 10.79
CA ASN A 395 -3.45 -10.73 11.69
C ASN A 395 -3.69 -9.23 11.42
N VAL A 396 -3.69 -8.88 10.15
CA VAL A 396 -3.92 -7.54 9.61
C VAL A 396 -5.31 -7.01 10.01
N CYS A 397 -6.36 -7.80 9.77
CA CYS A 397 -7.73 -7.48 10.13
C CYS A 397 -7.91 -7.29 11.64
N ASN A 398 -7.36 -8.19 12.46
CA ASN A 398 -7.44 -8.09 13.92
C ASN A 398 -6.87 -6.77 14.44
N ARG A 399 -5.69 -6.37 13.93
CA ARG A 399 -5.06 -5.11 14.32
C ARG A 399 -5.85 -3.90 13.83
N ALA A 400 -6.35 -3.92 12.60
CA ALA A 400 -7.18 -2.85 12.05
C ALA A 400 -8.48 -2.66 12.85
N LEU A 401 -9.13 -3.75 13.29
CA LEU A 401 -10.33 -3.69 14.13
C LEU A 401 -10.05 -3.01 15.47
N VAL A 402 -8.93 -3.33 16.13
CA VAL A 402 -8.51 -2.67 17.38
C VAL A 402 -8.34 -1.16 17.19
N LEU A 403 -7.73 -0.74 16.07
CA LEU A 403 -7.54 0.69 15.77
C LEU A 403 -8.85 1.39 15.42
N ARG A 404 -9.76 0.74 14.68
CA ARG A 404 -11.11 1.26 14.39
C ARG A 404 -11.90 1.51 15.68
N ARG A 405 -11.75 0.65 16.69
CA ARG A 405 -12.39 0.88 18.02
C ARG A 405 -11.91 2.18 18.67
N ARG A 406 -10.64 2.56 18.52
CA ARG A 406 -10.12 3.84 19.03
C ARG A 406 -10.69 5.07 18.29
N ARG A 407 -11.18 4.89 17.06
CA ARG A 407 -11.89 5.94 16.31
C ARG A 407 -13.36 6.11 16.77
N LYS A 408 -13.88 5.33 17.72
CA LYS A 408 -15.26 5.51 18.24
C LYS A 408 -15.39 6.85 18.99
N PRO A 409 -16.55 7.54 18.91
CA PRO A 409 -16.76 8.84 19.55
C PRO A 409 -16.39 8.88 21.04
N SER A 410 -16.68 7.81 21.79
CA SER A 410 -16.39 7.67 23.22
C SER A 410 -14.91 7.63 23.57
N SER A 411 -14.03 7.36 22.60
CA SER A 411 -12.58 7.20 22.80
C SER A 411 -11.77 8.36 22.21
N ARG A 412 -12.44 9.36 21.61
CA ARG A 412 -11.79 10.51 20.97
C ARG A 412 -11.42 11.59 21.99
N PRO A 413 -10.32 12.33 21.77
CA PRO A 413 -10.04 13.52 22.56
C PRO A 413 -11.14 14.58 22.34
N MET A 414 -11.45 15.34 23.40
CA MET A 414 -12.41 16.44 23.33
C MET A 414 -11.78 17.63 22.60
N LEU A 415 -12.13 17.79 21.32
CA LEU A 415 -11.87 18.99 20.54
C LEU A 415 -13.14 19.83 20.45
N ARG A 416 -12.99 21.16 20.41
CA ARG A 416 -14.11 22.10 20.33
C ARG A 416 -14.82 21.93 18.99
N SER A 417 -16.13 21.69 19.01
CA SER A 417 -16.95 21.71 17.79
C SER A 417 -17.05 23.13 17.22
N ASN A 418 -17.24 23.22 15.91
CA ASN A 418 -17.32 24.44 15.10
C ASN A 418 -16.03 25.29 15.16
N ALA A 419 -14.87 24.64 15.31
CA ALA A 419 -13.56 25.28 15.27
C ALA A 419 -12.71 24.71 14.14
N VAL A 420 -11.76 25.50 13.65
CA VAL A 420 -10.85 25.10 12.59
C VAL A 420 -9.59 24.50 13.17
N TYR A 421 -9.19 23.37 12.61
CA TYR A 421 -7.99 22.64 12.99
C TYR A 421 -7.10 22.36 11.78
N LYS A 422 -5.80 22.25 12.05
CA LYS A 422 -4.78 21.81 11.09
C LYS A 422 -3.90 20.75 11.75
N GLY A 423 -3.47 19.76 10.98
CA GLY A 423 -2.41 18.85 11.38
C GLY A 423 -1.07 19.57 11.48
N LYS A 424 -0.07 18.96 12.12
CA LYS A 424 1.28 19.51 12.17
C LYS A 424 1.91 19.47 10.77
N TRP A 425 1.70 18.37 10.05
CA TRP A 425 2.34 18.10 8.77
C TRP A 425 1.40 18.25 7.57
N SER A 426 0.09 17.98 7.75
CA SER A 426 -0.87 18.19 6.68
C SER A 426 -1.07 19.69 6.35
N PRO A 427 -1.04 20.10 5.07
CA PRO A 427 -1.41 21.46 4.67
C PRO A 427 -2.91 21.75 4.79
N ALA A 428 -3.77 20.74 4.89
CA ALA A 428 -5.22 20.94 4.86
C ALA A 428 -5.77 21.53 6.16
N LEU A 429 -6.75 22.43 5.99
CA LEU A 429 -7.55 22.99 7.07
C LEU A 429 -8.88 22.24 7.17
N PHE A 430 -9.29 21.94 8.39
CA PHE A 430 -10.53 21.21 8.67
C PHE A 430 -11.42 21.99 9.63
N LEU A 431 -12.68 22.20 9.28
CA LEU A 431 -13.72 22.58 10.24
C LEU A 431 -14.20 21.32 10.96
N LEU A 432 -14.05 21.27 12.28
CA LEU A 432 -14.60 20.16 13.06
C LEU A 432 -16.05 20.46 13.42
N GLU A 433 -17.02 19.72 12.88
CA GLU A 433 -18.44 19.87 13.24
C GLU A 433 -19.15 18.53 13.27
N ARG A 434 -20.08 18.37 14.22
CA ARG A 434 -20.88 17.12 14.38
C ARG A 434 -20.01 15.86 14.47
N GLY A 435 -18.84 15.96 15.10
CA GLY A 435 -17.89 14.86 15.26
C GLY A 435 -17.16 14.43 13.97
N MET A 436 -17.22 15.24 12.90
CA MET A 436 -16.52 15.03 11.64
C MET A 436 -15.58 16.19 11.34
N LYS A 437 -14.44 15.90 10.73
CA LYS A 437 -13.53 16.93 10.20
C LYS A 437 -13.90 17.20 8.75
N ARG A 438 -14.20 18.44 8.40
CA ARG A 438 -14.62 18.83 7.05
C ARG A 438 -13.54 19.68 6.40
N PRO A 439 -12.91 19.20 5.32
CA PRO A 439 -11.81 19.93 4.71
C PRO A 439 -12.31 21.15 3.94
N PHE A 440 -11.57 22.25 3.97
CA PHE A 440 -11.80 23.38 3.07
C PHE A 440 -11.25 23.07 1.67
N ALA A 441 -12.03 23.35 0.63
CA ALA A 441 -11.63 23.12 -0.76
C ALA A 441 -10.44 24.00 -1.19
N SER A 442 -10.36 25.22 -0.65
CA SER A 442 -9.35 26.20 -0.99
C SER A 442 -9.20 27.27 0.10
N ALA A 443 -8.12 28.05 0.02
CA ALA A 443 -7.93 29.23 0.85
C ALA A 443 -9.04 30.28 0.63
N GLU A 444 -9.63 30.33 -0.57
CA GLU A 444 -10.78 31.18 -0.87
C GLU A 444 -12.02 30.72 -0.13
N ALA A 445 -12.31 29.42 -0.10
CA ALA A 445 -13.43 28.89 0.68
C ALA A 445 -13.26 29.23 2.19
N PHE A 446 -12.04 29.08 2.70
CA PHE A 446 -11.71 29.46 4.08
C PHE A 446 -11.98 30.96 4.36
N ARG A 447 -11.53 31.85 3.48
CA ARG A 447 -11.74 33.31 3.61
C ARG A 447 -13.20 33.72 3.37
N PHE A 448 -13.89 33.09 2.43
CA PHE A 448 -15.29 33.34 2.10
C PHE A 448 -16.18 33.14 3.33
N TYR A 449 -15.96 32.05 4.07
CA TYR A 449 -16.64 31.78 5.34
C TYR A 449 -16.10 32.57 6.53
N ARG A 450 -15.30 33.62 6.29
CA ARG A 450 -14.77 34.56 7.30
C ARG A 450 -13.93 33.88 8.38
N TYR A 451 -13.20 32.82 8.04
CA TYR A 451 -12.14 32.29 8.90
C TYR A 451 -10.82 33.03 8.66
N ARG A 452 -9.99 33.11 9.71
CA ARG A 452 -8.70 33.82 9.76
C ARG A 452 -7.61 32.91 10.31
N GLY A 453 -6.35 33.29 10.10
CA GLY A 453 -5.19 32.53 10.60
C GLY A 453 -5.27 32.24 12.11
N ASP A 454 -5.68 33.23 12.91
CA ASP A 454 -5.82 33.12 14.37
C ASP A 454 -6.88 32.10 14.82
N ASP A 455 -7.75 31.64 13.91
CA ASP A 455 -8.74 30.61 14.20
C ASP A 455 -8.18 29.19 14.14
N ILE A 456 -7.03 29.03 13.48
CA ILE A 456 -6.46 27.74 13.16
C ILE A 456 -5.79 27.18 14.40
N ARG A 457 -6.27 26.02 14.84
CA ARG A 457 -5.69 25.28 15.96
C ARG A 457 -4.87 24.13 15.43
N VAL A 458 -3.56 24.16 15.69
CA VAL A 458 -2.67 23.07 15.31
C VAL A 458 -2.74 21.96 16.35
N VAL A 459 -2.92 20.73 15.89
CA VAL A 459 -2.94 19.52 16.71
C VAL A 459 -2.15 18.42 16.01
N PRO A 460 -1.71 17.35 16.70
CA PRO A 460 -1.07 16.22 16.04
C PRO A 460 -1.96 15.60 14.95
N ASP A 461 -1.40 15.26 13.79
CA ASP A 461 -2.16 14.68 12.67
C ASP A 461 -2.89 13.39 13.09
N ALA A 462 -2.27 12.54 13.91
CA ALA A 462 -2.91 11.35 14.49
C ALA A 462 -4.21 11.67 15.26
N VAL A 463 -4.26 12.80 15.98
CA VAL A 463 -5.47 13.24 16.70
C VAL A 463 -6.59 13.60 15.72
N LEU A 464 -6.27 14.37 14.66
CA LEU A 464 -7.26 14.68 13.63
C LEU A 464 -7.68 13.45 12.84
N ASN A 465 -6.81 12.45 12.70
CA ASN A 465 -7.15 11.23 11.98
C ASN A 465 -8.24 10.38 12.68
N LEU A 466 -8.46 10.59 13.98
CA LEU A 466 -9.54 9.93 14.73
C LEU A 466 -10.94 10.41 14.35
N PHE A 467 -11.05 11.60 13.73
CA PHE A 467 -12.32 12.16 13.28
C PHE A 467 -12.59 11.75 11.83
N PRO A 468 -13.78 11.21 11.51
CA PRO A 468 -14.17 10.91 10.14
C PRO A 468 -14.09 12.14 9.24
N THR A 469 -13.58 11.97 8.03
CA THR A 469 -13.54 13.03 7.01
C THR A 469 -14.93 13.21 6.40
N GLY A 470 -15.52 14.37 6.63
CA GLY A 470 -16.81 14.76 6.09
C GLY A 470 -16.71 15.44 4.72
N ARG A 471 -17.85 15.91 4.20
CA ARG A 471 -17.92 16.59 2.90
C ARG A 471 -17.08 17.87 2.88
N ILE A 472 -16.41 18.09 1.75
CA ILE A 472 -15.59 19.27 1.48
C ILE A 472 -16.42 20.56 1.59
N LEU A 473 -15.84 21.60 2.18
CA LEU A 473 -16.41 22.94 2.26
C LEU A 473 -15.98 23.75 1.02
N ARG A 474 -16.96 24.16 0.21
CA ARG A 474 -16.77 24.98 -1.00
C ARG A 474 -17.50 26.30 -0.82
N HIS A 475 -17.02 27.36 -1.43
CA HIS A 475 -17.74 28.63 -1.48
C HIS A 475 -18.66 28.75 -2.69
N ASP A 476 -18.49 27.87 -3.69
CA ASP A 476 -19.26 27.84 -4.91
C ASP A 476 -19.71 26.41 -5.26
N PRO A 477 -21.03 26.12 -5.25
CA PRO A 477 -22.07 26.94 -4.61
C PRO A 477 -21.93 26.88 -3.09
N PRO A 478 -22.30 27.95 -2.34
CA PRO A 478 -22.28 27.97 -0.88
C PRO A 478 -23.52 27.30 -0.27
N SER A 479 -24.21 26.45 -1.02
CA SER A 479 -25.39 25.70 -0.58
C SER A 479 -25.02 24.50 0.29
N PRO A 480 -25.91 23.99 1.15
CA PRO A 480 -25.73 22.68 1.77
C PRO A 480 -25.54 21.60 0.69
N PRO A 481 -24.58 20.68 0.84
CA PRO A 481 -23.75 20.43 2.01
C PRO A 481 -22.45 21.25 2.07
N ASN A 482 -22.13 22.10 1.09
CA ASN A 482 -20.82 22.73 0.89
C ASN A 482 -20.42 23.81 1.91
N ARG A 483 -21.33 24.22 2.81
CA ARG A 483 -21.06 25.28 3.81
C ARG A 483 -21.04 24.77 5.26
N PRO A 484 -20.52 25.56 6.22
CA PRO A 484 -20.62 25.25 7.65
C PRO A 484 -22.06 25.08 8.11
N SER A 485 -22.29 24.14 9.04
CA SER A 485 -23.62 23.87 9.60
C SER A 485 -24.12 24.95 10.55
N VAL A 486 -23.18 25.73 11.13
CA VAL A 486 -23.45 26.89 11.97
C VAL A 486 -22.64 28.08 11.47
N MET A 487 -23.31 29.17 11.06
CA MET A 487 -22.65 30.40 10.60
C MET A 487 -23.58 31.61 10.66
N LEU A 488 -23.01 32.81 10.68
CA LEU A 488 -23.75 34.05 10.50
C LEU A 488 -23.81 34.41 9.03
N ALA A 489 -24.99 34.74 8.52
CA ALA A 489 -25.19 35.08 7.13
C ALA A 489 -26.13 36.28 6.96
N LYS A 490 -25.94 37.04 5.88
CA LYS A 490 -26.90 38.03 5.40
C LYS A 490 -27.04 37.94 3.88
N GLY A 491 -28.20 38.32 3.36
CA GLY A 491 -28.40 38.57 1.94
C GLY A 491 -28.05 40.02 1.59
N ARG A 492 -28.65 40.56 0.52
CA ARG A 492 -28.52 41.99 0.17
C ARG A 492 -29.15 42.94 1.19
N GLY A 493 -30.09 42.45 2.01
CA GLY A 493 -30.77 43.22 3.04
C GLY A 493 -29.93 43.48 4.30
N ARG A 494 -30.48 44.27 5.23
CA ARG A 494 -29.83 44.63 6.51
C ARG A 494 -29.93 43.54 7.57
N LEU A 495 -30.82 42.57 7.42
CA LEU A 495 -31.07 41.53 8.43
C LEU A 495 -29.98 40.45 8.40
N VAL A 496 -29.41 40.17 9.58
CA VAL A 496 -28.44 39.09 9.79
C VAL A 496 -29.19 37.88 10.37
N TYR A 497 -28.80 36.69 9.92
CA TYR A 497 -29.36 35.42 10.35
C TYR A 497 -28.28 34.55 10.98
N LEU A 498 -28.64 33.83 12.05
CA LEU A 498 -27.88 32.66 12.49
C LEU A 498 -28.41 31.44 11.72
N LEU A 499 -27.56 30.86 10.88
CA LEU A 499 -27.86 29.60 10.21
C LEU A 499 -27.49 28.46 11.15
N THR A 500 -28.45 27.64 11.55
CA THR A 500 -28.23 26.47 12.42
C THR A 500 -29.39 25.49 12.30
N GLY A 501 -29.12 24.19 12.48
CA GLY A 501 -30.16 23.16 12.42
C GLY A 501 -30.94 23.11 11.09
N GLY A 502 -30.33 23.55 9.99
CA GLY A 502 -31.00 23.63 8.68
C GLY A 502 -31.99 24.79 8.53
N ARG A 503 -32.03 25.73 9.48
CA ARG A 503 -32.93 26.90 9.48
C ARG A 503 -32.16 28.20 9.52
N ARG A 504 -32.81 29.29 9.11
CA ARG A 504 -32.32 30.66 9.31
C ARG A 504 -33.08 31.32 10.46
N LEU A 505 -32.36 31.71 11.51
CA LEU A 505 -32.93 32.38 12.67
C LEU A 505 -32.66 33.89 12.54
N PRO A 506 -33.69 34.75 12.42
CA PRO A 506 -33.47 36.18 12.30
C PRO A 506 -32.92 36.76 13.61
N LEU A 507 -31.94 37.65 13.49
CA LEU A 507 -31.37 38.40 14.62
C LEU A 507 -31.93 39.83 14.58
N PRO A 508 -32.92 40.18 15.41
CA PRO A 508 -33.68 41.44 15.31
C PRO A 508 -32.88 42.70 15.67
N VAL A 509 -31.67 42.56 16.22
CA VAL A 509 -30.79 43.70 16.56
C VAL A 509 -29.44 43.49 15.86
N VAL A 510 -29.11 44.40 14.92
CA VAL A 510 -27.97 44.28 14.00
C VAL A 510 -26.76 45.13 14.42
N SER A 511 -26.76 45.70 15.62
CA SER A 511 -25.56 46.41 16.10
C SER A 511 -24.45 45.41 16.38
N GLN A 512 -23.21 45.75 16.03
CA GLN A 512 -22.06 44.92 16.33
C GLN A 512 -21.95 44.61 17.84
N ALA A 513 -22.35 45.57 18.69
CA ALA A 513 -22.42 45.40 20.13
C ALA A 513 -23.44 44.34 20.56
N ALA A 514 -24.64 44.33 19.96
CA ALA A 514 -25.67 43.34 20.28
C ALA A 514 -25.30 41.91 19.88
N LEU A 515 -24.57 41.75 18.76
CA LEU A 515 -24.00 40.46 18.38
C LEU A 515 -22.93 40.00 19.38
N ARG A 516 -22.01 40.90 19.77
CA ARG A 516 -20.96 40.60 20.76
C ARG A 516 -21.56 40.21 22.12
N GLN A 517 -22.61 40.90 22.59
CA GLN A 517 -23.34 40.55 23.82
C GLN A 517 -23.96 39.15 23.79
N ARG A 518 -24.23 38.61 22.59
CA ARG A 518 -24.73 37.24 22.38
C ARG A 518 -23.60 36.23 22.15
N GLY A 519 -22.34 36.63 22.31
CA GLY A 519 -21.17 35.79 22.04
C GLY A 519 -20.93 35.54 20.54
N LEU A 520 -21.55 36.34 19.68
CA LEU A 520 -21.43 36.23 18.22
C LEU A 520 -20.48 37.30 17.70
N ASP A 521 -19.51 36.89 16.89
CA ASP A 521 -18.54 37.81 16.28
C ASP A 521 -19.14 38.46 15.01
N PRO A 522 -19.38 39.78 14.99
CA PRO A 522 -19.94 40.48 13.83
C PRO A 522 -19.07 40.37 12.57
N THR A 523 -17.77 40.12 12.72
CA THR A 523 -16.85 39.99 11.59
C THR A 523 -16.97 38.65 10.87
N ARG A 524 -17.76 37.72 11.42
CA ARG A 524 -18.08 36.39 10.84
C ARG A 524 -19.30 36.39 9.93
N VAL A 525 -19.93 37.54 9.70
CA VAL A 525 -21.11 37.60 8.84
C VAL A 525 -20.71 37.38 7.38
N VAL A 526 -21.18 36.27 6.81
CA VAL A 526 -20.98 35.90 5.41
C VAL A 526 -22.09 36.52 4.55
N LEU A 527 -21.75 37.06 3.40
CA LEU A 527 -22.73 37.48 2.41
C LEU A 527 -23.09 36.26 1.55
N LEU A 528 -24.36 35.86 1.56
CA LEU A 528 -24.87 34.78 0.72
C LEU A 528 -25.77 35.34 -0.38
N PRO A 529 -25.85 34.65 -1.55
CA PRO A 529 -26.92 34.89 -2.52
C PRO A 529 -28.30 34.84 -1.83
N SER A 530 -29.21 35.70 -2.27
CA SER A 530 -30.48 35.87 -1.56
C SER A 530 -31.37 34.64 -1.74
N ASP A 531 -31.44 34.10 -2.95
CA ASP A 531 -32.01 32.79 -3.30
C ASP A 531 -31.52 31.67 -2.37
N GLU A 532 -30.21 31.52 -2.17
CA GLU A 532 -29.62 30.54 -1.24
C GLU A 532 -30.12 30.72 0.21
N LEU A 533 -30.18 31.96 0.67
CA LEU A 533 -30.66 32.29 2.01
C LEU A 533 -32.18 32.08 2.15
N HIS A 534 -32.96 32.34 1.09
CA HIS A 534 -34.42 32.21 1.09
C HIS A 534 -34.89 30.77 0.89
N ALA A 535 -34.07 29.90 0.29
CA ALA A 535 -34.31 28.46 0.22
C ALA A 535 -34.37 27.78 1.61
N MET A 536 -33.83 28.43 2.66
CA MET A 536 -33.86 27.90 4.01
C MET A 536 -35.14 28.26 4.79
N PRO A 537 -35.77 27.30 5.48
CA PRO A 537 -36.91 27.58 6.35
C PRO A 537 -36.58 28.63 7.43
N LEU A 538 -37.49 29.59 7.60
CA LEU A 538 -37.40 30.60 8.66
C LEU A 538 -37.73 29.96 10.01
N GLY A 539 -36.82 30.08 10.97
CA GLY A 539 -37.06 29.66 12.35
C GLY A 539 -37.47 30.83 13.25
N LYS A 540 -37.82 30.52 14.51
CA LYS A 540 -38.17 31.54 15.51
C LYS A 540 -36.97 32.47 15.77
N ALA A 541 -37.23 33.77 15.88
CA ALA A 541 -36.20 34.74 16.22
C ALA A 541 -35.54 34.38 17.56
N LEU A 542 -34.22 34.61 17.66
CA LEU A 542 -33.51 34.50 18.93
C LEU A 542 -33.92 35.68 19.83
N GLN A 543 -34.89 35.43 20.71
CA GLN A 543 -35.33 36.36 21.76
C GLN A 543 -34.15 36.64 22.72
N GLY A 544 -33.94 37.91 23.06
CA GLY A 544 -32.78 38.33 23.86
C GLY A 544 -32.96 38.06 25.36
N PRO A 545 -31.88 38.20 26.17
CA PRO A 545 -31.96 38.10 27.64
C PRO A 545 -32.84 39.16 28.32
N GLY A 546 -33.40 40.12 27.58
CA GLY A 546 -34.28 41.18 28.10
C GLY A 546 -35.78 40.98 27.82
N ASP A 547 -36.19 39.90 27.15
CA ASP A 547 -37.58 39.71 26.71
C ASP A 547 -38.31 38.61 27.50
N ARG A 548 -38.07 38.53 28.82
CA ARG A 548 -39.01 37.85 29.74
C ARG A 548 -40.24 38.74 29.92
N ARG A 549 -41.09 38.82 28.90
CA ARG A 549 -42.45 39.33 29.06
C ARG A 549 -43.19 38.44 30.05
N ARG A 550 -43.77 39.08 31.06
CA ARG A 550 -44.62 38.53 32.12
C ARG A 550 -45.59 37.48 31.57
N SER A 551 -45.44 36.24 32.01
CA SER A 551 -46.51 35.24 31.84
C SER A 551 -47.69 35.62 32.75
N PRO A 552 -48.95 35.52 32.28
CA PRO A 552 -50.11 35.70 33.15
C PRO A 552 -50.13 34.60 34.22
N LYS A 553 -50.53 34.97 35.43
CA LYS A 553 -50.74 34.06 36.56
C LYS A 553 -51.71 32.94 36.15
N GLY A 554 -51.32 31.69 36.41
CA GLY A 554 -52.25 30.57 36.59
C GLY A 554 -52.07 29.39 35.64
N GLN A 555 -51.32 28.37 36.07
CA GLN A 555 -51.82 27.00 36.26
C GLN A 555 -50.67 26.08 36.67
N ARG A 556 -50.79 25.50 37.87
CA ARG A 556 -49.96 24.39 38.33
C ARG A 556 -50.24 23.16 37.48
N ARG A 557 -49.21 22.60 36.84
CA ARG A 557 -49.14 21.15 36.59
C ARG A 557 -47.72 20.65 36.85
N ARG A 558 -47.62 19.74 37.81
CA ARG A 558 -46.44 18.94 38.17
C ARG A 558 -46.05 18.08 36.97
N TYR A 559 -44.76 17.97 36.65
CA TYR A 559 -44.17 16.69 36.27
C TYR A 559 -42.65 16.65 36.56
N LEU A 560 -42.20 15.45 36.87
CA LEU A 560 -40.92 15.06 37.47
C LEU A 560 -39.71 15.17 36.53
N GLY A 561 -38.59 15.66 37.09
CA GLY A 561 -37.29 15.00 37.04
C GLY A 561 -36.54 14.85 35.71
N SER A 562 -35.69 15.81 35.35
CA SER A 562 -34.41 15.52 34.66
C SER A 562 -33.39 16.63 34.93
N LYS A 563 -32.26 16.24 35.54
CA LYS A 563 -31.12 17.12 35.89
C LYS A 563 -30.56 17.82 34.64
N GLN A 564 -30.67 19.16 34.62
CA GLN A 564 -29.94 20.03 33.71
C GLN A 564 -28.48 20.12 34.14
N ALA A 565 -27.56 19.82 33.22
CA ALA A 565 -26.15 20.14 33.34
C ALA A 565 -25.97 21.66 33.13
N GLY A 566 -25.62 22.36 34.21
CA GLY A 566 -25.33 23.78 34.21
C GLY A 566 -23.99 24.08 33.52
N TRP A 567 -24.00 25.13 32.71
CA TRP A 567 -22.80 25.82 32.25
C TRP A 567 -22.30 26.72 33.39
N ALA A 568 -21.15 26.40 33.98
CA ALA A 568 -20.40 27.30 34.84
C ALA A 568 -19.08 27.64 34.15
N ILE A 569 -18.86 28.94 33.96
CA ILE A 569 -17.62 29.54 33.48
C ILE A 569 -16.85 29.93 34.75
N ASP A 570 -15.80 29.19 35.10
CA ASP A 570 -14.89 29.58 36.17
C ASP A 570 -13.78 30.47 35.61
N HIS A 571 -13.82 31.74 36.02
CA HIS A 571 -12.66 32.62 36.02
C HIS A 571 -12.08 32.60 37.43
N ASN A 572 -10.83 32.16 37.59
CA ASN A 572 -10.06 32.51 38.79
C ASN A 572 -8.57 32.71 38.43
N PRO A 573 -7.93 33.79 38.89
CA PRO A 573 -6.54 34.10 38.57
C PRO A 573 -5.58 33.38 39.53
N VAL A 574 -4.44 32.98 38.99
CA VAL A 574 -3.37 32.26 39.70
C VAL A 574 -2.68 33.20 40.69
N ARG A 575 -2.76 32.88 42.00
CA ARG A 575 -1.78 33.34 43.01
C ARG A 575 -1.01 32.13 43.52
N GLY A 576 0.31 32.23 43.46
CA GLY A 576 1.23 31.16 43.75
C GLY A 576 1.30 30.76 45.22
N ARG A 577 1.63 29.50 45.46
CA ARG A 577 2.25 29.04 46.71
C ARG A 577 3.37 28.06 46.41
N ARG A 578 4.54 28.42 46.93
CA ARG A 578 5.79 27.66 46.99
C ARG A 578 5.55 26.26 47.57
N LEU A 579 6.14 25.24 46.96
CA LEU A 579 6.36 23.93 47.57
C LEU A 579 7.85 23.74 47.83
N LYS A 580 8.15 23.43 49.09
CA LYS A 580 9.47 23.30 49.70
C LYS A 580 10.22 22.08 49.15
N SER A 581 11.51 22.28 48.94
CA SER A 581 12.52 21.25 48.72
C SER A 581 12.62 20.27 49.90
N ARG A 582 12.68 18.97 49.63
CA ARG A 582 13.31 18.00 50.53
C ARG A 582 14.39 17.24 49.76
N LYS A 583 15.63 17.46 50.21
CA LYS A 583 16.81 16.66 49.93
C LYS A 583 16.62 15.26 50.53
N HIS A 584 17.05 14.22 49.84
CA HIS A 584 17.98 13.23 50.41
C HIS A 584 18.76 12.51 49.30
N SER A 585 19.96 12.12 49.71
CA SER A 585 21.18 11.78 48.98
C SER A 585 21.35 10.26 48.78
N ARG A 586 22.14 9.89 47.75
CA ARG A 586 23.10 8.76 47.59
C ARG A 586 22.67 7.36 48.13
N ALA A 587 22.85 6.26 47.41
CA ALA A 587 24.13 5.77 46.89
C ALA A 587 23.95 4.57 45.92
N ARG A 588 24.91 4.44 45.00
CA ARG A 588 25.34 3.20 44.30
C ARG A 588 26.16 2.31 45.27
N PRO A 589 26.47 1.03 44.98
CA PRO A 589 27.00 0.47 43.72
C PRO A 589 25.95 0.08 42.69
#